data_AF-A0A8H3CA00-F1
#
_entry.id   AF-A0A8H3CA00-F1
#
_cell.length_a   1.000
_cell.length_b   1.000
_cell.length_c   1.000
_cell.angle_alpha   90.00
_cell.angle_beta   90.00
_cell.angle_gamma   90.00
#
_symmetry.space_group_name_H-M   'P 1'
#
loop_
_entity.id
_entity.type
_entity.pdbx_description
1 polymer ?
#
loop_
_entity_poly.entity_id
_entity_poly.type
_entity_poly.pdbx_seq_one_letter_code
_entity_poly.pdbx_strand_id
1 'polypeptide(L)'
;MNGEHTCDKRNPKSRIHEMYPDFDFEPGFTEEDELWTPDHRETPTELDRRLKLALDEIFGSLLSKDDIFISITAHSGTNAAALTVLGHREYALPTGGVIPVVIQATESK
;
A
#
# COMPACT_ATOMS: atom_id res chain seq x y z
N MET A 1 -8.09 0.85 -6.16
CA MET A 1 -9.10 -0.21 -5.93
C MET A 1 -8.67 -1.37 -6.79
N ASN A 2 -8.40 -2.51 -6.18
CA ASN A 2 -8.03 -3.74 -6.87
C ASN A 2 -9.28 -4.51 -7.35
N GLY A 3 -9.09 -5.49 -8.23
CA GLY A 3 -10.11 -6.44 -8.69
C GLY A 3 -10.94 -5.96 -9.88
N GLU A 4 -11.75 -6.86 -10.44
CA GLU A 4 -12.60 -6.72 -11.63
C GLU A 4 -11.84 -6.43 -12.94
N HIS A 5 -11.07 -5.34 -13.00
CA HIS A 5 -10.32 -4.98 -14.18
C HIS A 5 -9.00 -5.74 -14.27
N THR A 6 -8.73 -6.33 -15.43
CA THR A 6 -7.52 -7.09 -15.69
C THR A 6 -6.24 -6.24 -15.63
N CYS A 7 -6.35 -4.91 -15.76
CA CYS A 7 -5.22 -4.00 -15.58
C CYS A 7 -4.72 -3.92 -14.13
N ASP A 8 -5.56 -4.29 -13.16
CA ASP A 8 -5.18 -4.31 -11.74
C ASP A 8 -4.57 -5.66 -11.33
N LYS A 9 -4.66 -6.67 -12.21
CA LYS A 9 -4.08 -7.99 -11.97
C LYS A 9 -2.56 -7.94 -12.14
N ARG A 10 -1.83 -8.27 -11.09
CA ARG A 10 -0.38 -8.39 -11.10
C ARG A 10 0.05 -9.53 -12.04
N ASN A 11 1.18 -9.32 -12.72
CA ASN A 11 1.83 -10.38 -13.49
C ASN A 11 2.36 -11.51 -12.59
N PRO A 12 2.53 -12.73 -13.12
CA PRO A 12 3.14 -13.82 -12.36
C PRO A 12 4.54 -13.47 -11.85
N LYS A 13 4.92 -14.02 -10.70
CA LYS A 13 6.22 -13.79 -10.07
C LYS A 13 7.38 -14.10 -11.02
N SER A 14 7.31 -15.21 -11.75
CA SER A 14 8.30 -15.59 -12.75
C SER A 14 8.52 -14.51 -13.80
N ARG A 15 7.43 -13.91 -14.32
CA ARG A 15 7.50 -12.81 -15.29
C ARG A 15 8.10 -11.53 -14.68
N ILE A 16 7.74 -11.21 -13.44
CA ILE A 16 8.32 -10.05 -12.74
C ILE A 16 9.83 -10.26 -12.56
N HIS A 17 10.25 -11.46 -12.16
CA HIS A 17 11.66 -11.78 -11.96
C HIS A 17 12.45 -11.78 -13.28
N GLU A 18 11.86 -12.24 -14.38
CA GLU A 18 12.47 -12.14 -15.71
C GLU A 18 12.70 -10.67 -16.12
N MET A 19 11.71 -9.80 -15.85
CA MET A 19 11.79 -8.38 -16.19
C MET A 19 12.69 -7.57 -15.25
N TYR A 20 12.73 -7.95 -13.97
CA TYR A 20 13.45 -7.27 -12.91
C TYR A 20 14.22 -8.30 -12.05
N PRO A 21 15.35 -8.83 -12.56
CA PRO A 21 16.08 -9.90 -11.88
C PRO A 21 16.58 -9.55 -10.48
N ASP A 22 16.86 -8.26 -10.25
CA ASP A 22 17.36 -7.73 -8.98
C ASP A 22 16.25 -7.35 -7.99
N PHE A 23 14.97 -7.60 -8.34
CA PHE A 23 13.86 -7.31 -7.43
C PHE A 23 13.75 -8.38 -6.34
N ASP A 24 13.91 -7.94 -5.08
CA ASP A 24 13.72 -8.80 -3.92
C ASP A 24 12.23 -8.98 -3.61
N PHE A 25 11.79 -10.23 -3.64
CA PHE A 25 10.42 -10.60 -3.26
C PHE A 25 10.33 -10.84 -1.75
N GLU A 26 9.27 -10.33 -1.12
CA GLU A 26 9.00 -10.56 0.29
C GLU A 26 8.66 -12.04 0.59
N PRO A 27 8.86 -12.48 1.84
CA PRO A 27 8.39 -13.78 2.28
C PRO A 27 6.89 -13.95 2.04
N GLY A 28 6.51 -15.01 1.33
CA GLY A 28 5.12 -15.30 0.99
C GLY A 28 4.63 -14.73 -0.34
N PHE A 29 5.48 -14.04 -1.12
CA PHE A 29 5.10 -13.59 -2.47
C PHE A 29 4.82 -14.78 -3.40
N THR A 30 3.54 -14.91 -3.78
CA THR A 30 2.97 -16.01 -4.56
C THR A 30 3.27 -15.89 -6.05
N GLU A 31 3.23 -17.02 -6.77
CA GLU A 31 3.41 -17.00 -8.23
C GLU A 31 2.32 -16.16 -8.89
N GLU A 32 1.06 -16.47 -8.63
CA GLU A 32 -0.11 -15.78 -9.18
C GLU A 32 -0.64 -14.69 -8.25
N ASP A 33 -1.40 -13.73 -8.80
CA ASP A 33 -2.09 -12.72 -8.01
C ASP A 33 -3.32 -13.30 -7.30
N GLU A 34 -3.16 -13.69 -6.04
CA GLU A 34 -4.25 -14.20 -5.18
C GLU A 34 -5.13 -13.09 -4.59
N LEU A 35 -4.69 -11.83 -4.65
CA LEU A 35 -5.42 -10.69 -4.09
C LEU A 35 -6.37 -10.04 -5.12
N TRP A 36 -6.17 -10.33 -6.41
CA TRP A 36 -7.08 -9.90 -7.48
C TRP A 36 -8.23 -10.90 -7.66
N THR A 37 -9.45 -10.39 -7.69
CA THR A 37 -10.65 -11.18 -7.96
C THR A 37 -11.36 -10.66 -9.22
N PRO A 38 -11.92 -11.52 -10.08
CA PRO A 38 -12.59 -11.10 -11.31
C PRO A 38 -13.97 -10.48 -11.09
N ASP A 39 -14.58 -10.71 -9.92
CA ASP A 39 -15.99 -10.45 -9.62
C ASP A 39 -16.20 -9.50 -8.43
N HIS A 40 -15.12 -9.04 -7.78
CA HIS A 40 -15.21 -8.08 -6.69
C HIS A 40 -14.26 -6.91 -6.90
N ARG A 41 -14.82 -5.71 -6.92
CA ARG A 41 -14.06 -4.46 -6.88
C ARG A 41 -13.86 -4.05 -5.44
N GLU A 42 -12.61 -3.88 -5.02
CA GLU A 42 -12.27 -3.40 -3.69
C GLU A 42 -12.99 -2.07 -3.39
N THR A 43 -13.77 -2.06 -2.32
CA THR A 43 -14.51 -0.88 -1.86
C THR A 43 -13.59 0.10 -1.13
N PRO A 44 -13.98 1.38 -0.98
CA PRO A 44 -13.19 2.35 -0.20
C PRO A 44 -12.91 1.88 1.24
N THR A 45 -13.90 1.30 1.92
CA THR A 45 -13.74 0.78 3.29
C THR A 45 -12.75 -0.38 3.36
N GLU A 46 -12.75 -1.27 2.35
CA GLU A 46 -11.79 -2.37 2.29
C GLU A 46 -10.37 -1.86 2.01
N LEU A 47 -10.24 -0.86 1.13
CA LEU A 47 -8.98 -0.19 0.86
C LEU A 47 -8.43 0.50 2.12
N ASP A 48 -9.26 1.23 2.86
CA ASP A 48 -8.88 1.87 4.13
C ASP A 48 -8.41 0.82 5.16
N ARG A 49 -9.14 -0.30 5.28
CA ARG A 49 -8.75 -1.41 6.16
C ARG A 49 -7.40 -2.00 5.73
N ARG A 50 -7.19 -2.24 4.44
CA ARG A 50 -5.92 -2.77 3.93
C ARG A 50 -4.77 -1.79 4.12
N LEU A 51 -5.00 -0.49 3.92
CA LEU A 51 -3.99 0.53 4.20
C LEU A 51 -3.66 0.62 5.69
N LYS A 52 -4.65 0.49 6.58
CA LYS A 52 -4.39 0.45 8.02
C LYS A 52 -3.45 -0.68 8.39
N LEU A 53 -3.69 -1.88 7.86
CA LEU A 53 -2.81 -3.03 8.09
C LEU A 53 -1.39 -2.79 7.57
N ALA A 54 -1.26 -2.25 6.35
CA ALA A 54 0.04 -1.92 5.77
C ALA A 54 0.80 -0.85 6.58
N LEU A 55 0.12 0.20 7.03
CA LEU A 55 0.71 1.24 7.87
C LEU A 55 1.10 0.70 9.25
N ASP A 56 0.30 -0.19 9.84
CA ASP A 56 0.64 -0.85 11.11
C ASP A 56 1.88 -1.73 10.99
N GLU A 57 2.03 -2.46 9.90
CA GLU A 57 3.23 -3.25 9.61
C GLU A 57 4.45 -2.34 9.40
N ILE A 58 4.32 -1.29 8.59
CA ILE A 58 5.40 -0.32 8.35
C ILE A 58 5.87 0.28 9.68
N PHE A 59 4.96 0.88 10.46
CA PHE A 59 5.34 1.56 11.69
C PHE A 59 5.66 0.61 12.86
N GLY A 60 5.19 -0.62 12.81
CA GLY A 60 5.28 -1.57 13.92
C GLY A 60 6.39 -2.62 13.79
N SER A 61 6.72 -3.06 12.57
CA SER A 61 7.67 -4.16 12.35
C SER A 61 8.80 -3.84 11.37
N LEU A 62 8.57 -2.97 10.38
CA LEU A 62 9.56 -2.72 9.34
C LEU A 62 10.53 -1.57 9.65
N LEU A 63 10.17 -0.70 10.59
CA LEU A 63 10.95 0.48 10.92
C LEU A 63 11.56 0.39 12.32
N SER A 64 12.77 0.94 12.44
CA SER A 64 13.42 1.16 13.72
C SER A 64 12.98 2.49 14.34
N LYS A 65 13.30 2.70 15.63
CA LYS A 65 13.00 3.98 16.31
C LYS A 65 13.74 5.18 15.73
N ASP A 66 14.81 4.94 14.98
CA ASP A 66 15.61 5.99 14.35
C ASP A 66 15.06 6.38 12.95
N ASP A 67 14.15 5.59 12.40
CA ASP A 67 13.52 5.82 11.08
C ASP A 67 12.33 6.79 11.18
N ILE A 68 12.63 8.05 11.53
CA ILE A 68 11.61 9.08 11.79
C ILE A 68 11.15 9.83 10.53
N PHE A 69 11.80 9.62 9.38
CA PHE A 69 11.42 10.21 8.09
C PHE A 69 11.19 9.12 7.05
N ILE A 70 9.94 8.96 6.64
CA ILE A 70 9.51 7.92 5.71
C ILE A 70 8.83 8.59 4.51
N SER A 71 9.15 8.12 3.30
CA SER A 71 8.47 8.53 2.08
C SER A 71 7.65 7.37 1.53
N ILE A 72 6.35 7.60 1.34
CA ILE A 72 5.45 6.65 0.68
C ILE A 72 5.07 7.26 -0.66
N THR A 73 5.40 6.57 -1.75
CA THR A 73 5.01 6.95 -3.11
C THR A 73 4.02 5.92 -3.64
N ALA A 74 2.79 6.36 -3.89
CA ALA A 74 1.73 5.49 -4.38
C ALA A 74 0.73 6.25 -5.29
N HIS A 75 -0.33 5.55 -5.69
CA HIS A 75 -1.40 6.11 -6.51
C HIS A 75 -2.40 6.93 -5.68
N SER A 76 -3.18 7.76 -6.36
CA SER A 76 -4.14 8.69 -5.74
C SER A 76 -5.10 8.02 -4.75
N GLY A 77 -5.66 6.86 -5.09
CA GLY A 77 -6.56 6.12 -4.20
C GLY A 77 -5.86 5.63 -2.92
N THR A 78 -4.63 5.12 -3.04
CA THR A 78 -3.82 4.68 -1.90
C THR A 78 -3.44 5.86 -1.00
N ASN A 79 -3.02 6.97 -1.60
CA ASN A 79 -2.67 8.19 -0.86
C ASN A 79 -3.89 8.77 -0.12
N ALA A 80 -5.06 8.80 -0.77
CA ALA A 80 -6.30 9.24 -0.14
C ALA A 80 -6.70 8.35 1.04
N ALA A 81 -6.67 7.03 0.86
CA ALA A 81 -6.95 6.06 1.93
C ALA A 81 -5.96 6.18 3.09
N ALA A 82 -4.66 6.34 2.82
CA ALA A 82 -3.66 6.56 3.85
C ALA A 82 -3.94 7.84 4.66
N LEU A 83 -4.30 8.95 3.99
CA LEU A 83 -4.69 10.19 4.67
C LEU A 83 -5.95 9.99 5.53
N THR A 84 -6.97 9.30 5.02
CA THR A 84 -8.19 8.96 5.79
C THR A 84 -7.84 8.15 7.03
N VAL A 85 -7.04 7.09 6.89
CA VAL A 85 -6.60 6.22 7.99
C VAL A 85 -5.82 6.99 9.05
N LEU A 86 -4.98 7.93 8.64
CA LEU A 86 -4.23 8.81 9.54
C LEU A 86 -5.09 9.91 10.20
N GLY A 87 -6.39 9.96 9.91
CA GLY A 87 -7.30 10.97 10.43
C GLY A 87 -7.10 12.36 9.82
N HIS A 88 -6.41 12.45 8.68
CA HIS A 88 -6.27 13.70 7.95
C HIS A 88 -7.58 14.04 7.21
N ARG A 89 -7.81 15.34 7.00
CA ARG A 89 -8.94 15.79 6.17
C ARG A 89 -8.84 15.27 4.75
N GLU A 90 -9.97 15.18 4.04
CA GLU A 90 -9.95 14.87 2.62
C GLU A 90 -9.06 15.86 1.86
N TYR A 91 -8.13 15.33 1.07
CA TYR A 91 -7.19 16.12 0.29
C TYR A 91 -6.80 15.39 -0.99
N ALA A 92 -7.02 16.04 -2.12
CA ALA A 92 -6.66 15.53 -3.43
C ALA A 92 -5.19 15.89 -3.74
N LEU A 93 -4.29 14.93 -3.55
CA LEU A 93 -2.88 15.10 -3.90
C LEU A 93 -2.71 15.08 -5.43
N PRO A 94 -2.14 16.13 -6.07
CA PRO A 94 -1.88 16.11 -7.51
C PRO A 94 -0.76 15.12 -7.84
N THR A 95 -0.68 14.69 -9.11
CA THR A 95 0.44 13.88 -9.60
C THR A 95 1.78 14.58 -9.34
N GLY A 96 2.72 13.88 -8.72
CA GLY A 96 4.02 14.44 -8.31
C GLY A 96 3.95 15.38 -7.10
N GLY A 97 2.76 15.59 -6.54
CA GLY A 97 2.58 16.33 -5.30
C GLY A 97 3.11 15.56 -4.10
N VAL A 98 3.58 16.29 -3.09
CA VAL A 98 4.06 15.75 -1.82
C VAL A 98 3.29 16.42 -0.69
N ILE A 99 2.77 15.63 0.24
CA ILE A 99 2.15 16.11 1.47
C ILE A 99 2.87 15.49 2.67
N PRO A 100 3.60 16.29 3.47
CA PRO A 100 4.14 15.83 4.74
C PRO A 100 3.03 15.67 5.77
N VAL A 101 3.04 14.54 6.49
CA VAL A 101 2.13 14.29 7.62
C VAL A 101 2.98 13.95 8.84
N VAL A 102 2.72 14.62 9.96
CA VAL A 102 3.35 14.30 11.25
C VAL A 102 2.39 13.43 12.03
N ILE A 103 2.84 12.25 12.42
CA ILE A 103 2.05 11.27 13.15
C ILE A 103 2.76 10.89 14.45
N GLN A 104 2.01 10.40 15.42
CA GLN A 104 2.54 9.69 16.56
C GLN A 104 2.12 8.22 16.42
N ALA A 105 3.06 7.35 16.06
CA ALA A 105 2.83 5.91 16.11
C ALA A 105 2.89 5.43 17.57
N THR A 106 1.93 4.62 17.99
CA THR A 106 1.88 4.02 19.31
C THR A 106 1.70 2.51 19.19
N GLU A 107 2.45 1.74 19.97
CA GLU A 107 2.16 0.32 20.14
C GLU A 107 0.80 0.19 20.84
N SER A 108 -0.08 -0.64 20.28
CA SER A 108 -1.32 -0.99 20.97
C SER A 108 -0.96 -1.89 22.15
N LYS A 109 -1.39 -1.51 23.35
CA LYS A 109 -1.22 -2.31 24.57
C LYS A 109 -2.05 -3.58 24.54
#